data_AF-A0A1C6H5J0-F1
#
_entry.id   AF-A0A1C6H5J0-F1
#
_cell.length_a   1.000
_cell.length_b   1.000
_cell.length_c   1.000
_cell.angle_alpha   90.00
_cell.angle_beta   90.00
_cell.angle_gamma   90.00
#
_symmetry.space_group_name_H-M   'P 1'
#
loop_
_entity.id
_entity.type
_entity.pdbx_description
1 polymer ?
#
loop_
_entity_poly.entity_id
_entity_poly.type
_entity_poly.pdbx_seq_one_letter_code
_entity_poly.pdbx_strand_id
1 'polypeptide(L)' 'MKKYECEPCGYIYDPAVGDPDAGIAPETAFEDILMTGHAQSAD' A
#
# COMPACT_ATOMS: atom_id res chain seq x y z
N MET A 1 6.68 -6.86 -8.30
CA MET A 1 5.86 -7.27 -7.15
C MET A 1 4.45 -7.61 -7.64
N LYS A 2 3.64 -8.34 -6.86
CA LYS A 2 2.24 -8.62 -7.23
C LYS A 2 1.36 -7.41 -6.90
N LYS A 3 0.47 -7.02 -7.82
CA LYS A 3 -0.60 -6.06 -7.51
C LYS A 3 -1.66 -6.75 -6.64
N TYR A 4 -2.34 -5.97 -5.81
CA TYR A 4 -3.41 -6.46 -4.95
C TYR A 4 -4.72 -5.77 -5.31
N GLU A 5 -5.78 -6.54 -5.49
CA GLU A 5 -7.13 -6.01 -5.74
C GLU A 5 -8.01 -6.25 -4.51
N CYS A 6 -8.63 -5.19 -4.03
CA CYS A 6 -9.69 -5.22 -3.04
C CYS A 6 -10.95 -5.80 -3.68
N GLU A 7 -11.24 -7.11 -3.51
CA GLU A 7 -12.45 -7.73 -4.07
C GLU A 7 -13.77 -7.00 -3.71
N PRO A 8 -13.95 -6.48 -2.47
CA PRO A 8 -15.19 -5.78 -2.13
C PRO A 8 -15.40 -4.44 -2.84
N CYS A 9 -14.31 -3.76 -3.24
CA CYS A 9 -14.34 -2.36 -3.66
C CYS A 9 -13.70 -2.08 -5.04
N GLY A 10 -12.97 -3.05 -5.60
CA GLY A 10 -12.26 -2.95 -6.88
C GLY A 10 -11.00 -2.08 -6.84
N TYR A 11 -10.58 -1.59 -5.68
CA TYR A 11 -9.34 -0.82 -5.56
C TYR A 11 -8.12 -1.69 -5.86
N ILE A 12 -7.17 -1.18 -6.66
CA ILE A 12 -5.96 -1.90 -7.05
C ILE A 12 -4.75 -1.19 -6.44
N TYR A 13 -4.09 -1.85 -5.50
CA TYR A 13 -2.78 -1.46 -5.00
C TYR A 13 -1.69 -1.93 -5.97
N ASP A 14 -0.91 -0.99 -6.50
CA ASP A 14 0.26 -1.29 -7.32
C ASP A 14 1.55 -0.89 -6.58
N PRO A 15 2.32 -1.87 -6.08
CA PRO A 15 3.57 -1.61 -5.36
C PRO A 15 4.55 -0.74 -6.14
N ALA A 16 4.53 -0.76 -7.48
CA ALA A 16 5.46 0.03 -8.27
C ALA A 16 5.22 1.55 -8.14
N VAL A 17 4.01 1.97 -7.75
CA VAL A 17 3.66 3.38 -7.55
C VAL A 17 3.36 3.72 -6.09
N GLY A 18 3.08 2.72 -5.24
CA GLY A 18 2.68 2.92 -3.86
C GLY A 18 1.27 3.49 -3.75
N ASP A 19 1.01 4.22 -2.66
CA ASP A 19 -0.22 4.99 -2.45
C ASP A 19 0.13 6.28 -1.69
N PRO A 20 0.51 7.35 -2.42
CA PRO A 20 0.92 8.62 -1.81
C PRO A 20 -0.17 9.27 -0.95
N ASP A 21 -1.45 9.06 -1.29
CA ASP A 21 -2.58 9.59 -0.52
C ASP A 21 -2.67 8.91 0.86
N ALA A 22 -2.26 7.63 0.94
CA ALA A 22 -2.11 6.88 2.18
C ALA A 22 -0.69 6.95 2.79
N GLY A 23 0.24 7.72 2.21
CA GLY A 23 1.63 7.84 2.67
C GLY A 23 2.57 6.70 2.22
N ILE A 24 2.08 5.76 1.43
CA ILE A 24 2.81 4.53 1.06
C ILE A 24 3.73 4.83 -0.12
N ALA A 25 5.03 4.69 0.09
CA ALA A 25 6.02 4.94 -0.94
C ALA A 25 5.98 3.89 -2.06
N PRO A 26 6.43 4.23 -3.29
CA PRO A 26 6.72 3.24 -4.32
C PRO A 26 7.66 2.14 -3.84
N GLU A 27 7.57 0.99 -4.49
CA GLU A 27 8.29 -0.25 -4.17
C GLU A 27 7.98 -0.82 -2.76
N THR A 28 6.84 -0.45 -2.16
CA THR A 28 6.36 -1.05 -0.89
C THR A 28 5.50 -2.28 -1.18
N ALA A 29 5.87 -3.45 -0.66
CA ALA A 29 5.07 -4.65 -0.87
C ALA A 29 3.77 -4.59 -0.04
N PHE A 30 2.68 -5.19 -0.54
CA PHE A 30 1.42 -5.21 0.19
C PHE A 30 1.53 -5.92 1.56
N GLU A 31 2.40 -6.92 1.67
CA GLU A 31 2.70 -7.64 2.92
C GLU A 31 3.31 -6.71 3.98
N ASP A 32 4.11 -5.72 3.58
CA ASP A 32 4.72 -4.74 4.48
C ASP A 32 3.66 -3.84 5.11
N ILE A 33 2.63 -3.45 4.33
CA ILE A 33 1.51 -2.60 4.77
C ILE A 33 0.67 -3.29 5.85
N LEU A 34 0.43 -4.60 5.71
CA LEU A 34 -0.33 -5.40 6.68
C LEU A 34 0.44 -5.61 7.98
N MET A 35 1.77 -5.71 7.94
CA MET A 35 2.60 -5.83 9.14
C MET A 35 2.80 -4.49 9.87
N THR A 36 2.72 -3.35 9.18
CA THR A 36 3.00 -2.04 9.77
C THR A 36 1.79 -1.27 10.27
N GLY A 37 0.55 -1.72 9.98
CA GLY A 37 -0.67 -1.17 10.59
C GLY A 37 -0.66 0.36 10.73
N HIS A 38 -0.39 1.07 9.63
CA HIS A 38 -0.36 2.55 9.56
C HIS A 38 0.26 3.24 10.78
N ALA A 39 1.59 3.32 10.81
CA ALA A 39 2.30 4.34 11.59
C ALA A 39 3.20 5.17 10.68
N GLN A 40 2.61 5.82 9.66
CA GLN A 40 3.27 6.94 8.98
C GLN A 40 2.73 8.24 9.53
N SER A 41 2.92 8.45 10.83
CA SER A 41 3.10 9.78 11.38
C SER A 41 4.60 9.91 11.67
N ALA A 42 5.37 10.23 10.64
CA ALA A 42 6.63 10.92 10.83
C ALA A 42 6.36 12.38 10.51
N ASP A 43 6.36 13.18 11.57
CA ASP A 43 6.65 14.63 11.52
C ASP A 43 7.84 14.91 10.58
#